data_AF-A0A8E2JA58-F1
#
_entry.id   AF-A0A8E2JA58-F1
#
_cell.length_a   1.000
_cell.length_b   1.000
_cell.length_c   1.000
_cell.angle_alpha   90.00
_cell.angle_beta   90.00
_cell.angle_gamma   90.00
#
_symmetry.space_group_name_H-M   'P 1'
#
loop_
_entity.id
_entity.type
_entity.pdbx_description
1 polymer ?
#
loop_
_entity_poly.entity_id
_entity_poly.type
_entity_poly.pdbx_seq_one_letter_code
_entity_poly.pdbx_strand_id
1 'polypeptide(L)'
;MASTGIPTCDNADTPPSIWYTISSAPPANTPLSTSKFCLCPHCYNTLIAPHHRLLGNFLTVANQYENEKPAEGLICDFNTQNHLNKVYRQKLAEAVDKQKGWIFADYVRWLTSIPSCRNKTDGQTRQLKGGGTWWTNDKADFTVCEACYAEAVVGTRLQDTLHRTKLLESVETICALNGERSRARWMEACNSLQRPDLTSFVSFQHQRWAAWNEHGLARDRLREEVQVLALRQKYAQDMYTMCASTDAQLTAISMTNLNATTTTTWGNSTFGYGHHSVQGVQAQAHLREMNELGQQVALKAEEAQAEERRWKEWE
;
A
#
# COMPACT_ATOMS: atom_id res chain seq x y z
N MET A 1 -5.06 -46.04 -14.19
CA MET A 1 -6.06 -44.95 -14.24
C MET A 1 -5.56 -43.84 -13.33
N ALA A 2 -4.80 -42.89 -13.87
CA ALA A 2 -4.31 -41.76 -13.11
C ALA A 2 -5.48 -40.79 -12.89
N SER A 3 -5.81 -40.51 -11.63
CA SER A 3 -6.74 -39.44 -11.29
C SER A 3 -6.14 -38.13 -11.80
N THR A 4 -6.75 -37.54 -12.81
CA THR A 4 -6.48 -36.17 -13.23
C THR A 4 -7.01 -35.25 -12.12
N GLY A 5 -6.23 -35.10 -11.06
CA GLY A 5 -6.49 -34.19 -9.97
C GLY A 5 -6.41 -32.77 -10.52
N ILE A 6 -7.55 -32.20 -10.89
CA ILE A 6 -7.63 -30.76 -11.15
C ILE A 6 -7.31 -30.10 -9.80
N PRO A 7 -6.18 -29.37 -9.65
CA PRO A 7 -5.82 -28.76 -8.38
C PRO A 7 -6.94 -27.82 -7.93
N THR A 8 -7.31 -27.85 -6.65
CA THR A 8 -8.25 -26.89 -6.08
C THR A 8 -7.64 -25.48 -6.15
N CYS A 9 -8.49 -24.45 -6.23
CA CYS A 9 -8.05 -23.05 -6.32
C CYS A 9 -7.32 -22.53 -5.06
N ASP A 10 -7.24 -23.35 -4.00
CA ASP A 10 -6.86 -22.93 -2.66
C ASP A 10 -5.37 -23.13 -2.32
N ASN A 11 -4.59 -23.79 -3.18
CA ASN A 11 -3.20 -24.08 -2.88
C ASN A 11 -2.27 -22.99 -3.44
N ALA A 12 -1.82 -22.09 -2.56
CA ALA A 12 -0.74 -21.14 -2.83
C ALA A 12 0.62 -21.84 -3.10
N ASP A 13 0.70 -23.15 -2.85
CA ASP A 13 1.97 -23.88 -2.78
C ASP A 13 2.49 -24.40 -4.12
N THR A 14 1.74 -24.26 -5.22
CA THR A 14 2.29 -24.52 -6.56
C THR A 14 1.50 -23.75 -7.62
N PRO A 15 2.06 -22.67 -8.20
CA PRO A 15 1.37 -21.95 -9.27
C PRO A 15 1.17 -22.91 -10.46
N PRO A 16 -0.04 -22.98 -11.04
CA PRO A 16 -0.19 -23.69 -12.30
C PRO A 16 0.73 -23.06 -13.35
N SER A 17 1.34 -23.89 -14.21
CA SER A 17 2.19 -23.44 -15.33
C SER A 17 1.40 -22.68 -16.41
N ILE A 18 0.07 -22.81 -16.38
CA ILE A 18 -0.86 -22.23 -17.36
C ILE A 18 -1.85 -21.31 -16.63
N TRP A 19 -1.93 -20.06 -17.06
CA TRP A 19 -2.91 -19.08 -16.58
C TRP A 19 -3.81 -18.59 -17.70
N TYR A 20 -5.05 -18.29 -17.37
CA TYR A 20 -6.06 -17.79 -18.30
C TYR A 20 -6.38 -16.33 -17.99
N THR A 21 -6.50 -15.50 -19.02
CA THR A 21 -6.94 -14.11 -18.87
C THR A 21 -7.91 -13.72 -19.99
N ILE A 22 -8.42 -12.49 -19.93
CA ILE A 22 -9.32 -11.93 -20.93
C ILE A 22 -8.48 -11.32 -22.06
N SER A 23 -8.91 -11.54 -23.30
CA SER A 23 -8.16 -11.30 -24.55
C SER A 23 -7.71 -9.85 -24.82
N SER A 24 -7.94 -8.93 -23.88
CA SER A 24 -7.61 -7.51 -23.99
C SER A 24 -6.48 -7.08 -23.04
N ALA A 25 -5.82 -8.01 -22.35
CA ALA A 25 -4.52 -7.75 -21.72
C ALA A 25 -3.43 -7.60 -22.82
N PRO A 26 -2.33 -6.88 -22.56
CA PRO A 26 -1.47 -6.27 -23.58
C PRO A 26 -0.77 -7.33 -24.46
N PRO A 27 -0.10 -6.96 -25.58
CA PRO A 27 0.45 -7.92 -26.55
C PRO A 27 1.15 -9.10 -25.89
N ALA A 28 1.12 -10.26 -26.55
CA ALA A 28 1.48 -11.60 -26.08
C ALA A 28 2.83 -11.77 -25.34
N ASN A 29 3.61 -10.68 -25.18
CA ASN A 29 4.90 -10.57 -24.50
C ASN A 29 4.87 -9.65 -23.26
N THR A 30 3.70 -9.25 -22.74
CA THR A 30 3.64 -8.39 -21.54
C THR A 30 3.58 -9.25 -20.28
N PRO A 31 4.49 -9.08 -19.31
CA PRO A 31 4.54 -9.90 -18.11
C PRO A 31 3.19 -9.92 -17.40
N LEU A 32 2.72 -11.11 -17.01
CA LEU A 32 1.44 -11.27 -16.31
C LEU A 32 1.38 -10.49 -14.98
N SER A 33 2.53 -10.07 -14.42
CA SER A 33 2.61 -9.12 -13.30
C SER A 33 1.90 -7.78 -13.57
N THR A 34 1.67 -7.45 -14.85
CA THR A 34 0.92 -6.25 -15.29
C THR A 34 -0.53 -6.53 -15.70
N SER A 35 -0.91 -7.80 -15.87
CA SER A 35 -2.30 -8.21 -16.15
C SER A 35 -3.06 -8.39 -14.85
N LYS A 36 -3.95 -7.44 -14.53
CA LYS A 36 -4.72 -7.41 -13.27
C LYS A 36 -5.82 -8.47 -13.13
N PHE A 37 -6.07 -9.29 -14.16
CA PHE A 37 -7.00 -10.42 -14.07
C PHE A 37 -6.37 -11.72 -14.58
N CYS A 38 -6.42 -12.77 -13.79
CA CYS A 38 -5.87 -14.08 -14.07
C CYS A 38 -6.68 -15.20 -13.39
N LEU A 39 -6.87 -16.31 -14.10
CA LEU A 39 -7.57 -17.49 -13.62
C LEU A 39 -6.66 -18.71 -13.67
N CYS A 40 -6.69 -19.52 -12.62
CA CYS A 40 -6.05 -20.83 -12.62
C CYS A 40 -6.83 -21.81 -13.53
N PRO A 41 -6.21 -22.92 -13.97
CA PRO A 41 -6.87 -23.92 -14.82
C PRO A 41 -8.14 -24.50 -14.22
N HIS A 42 -8.18 -24.68 -12.90
CA HIS A 42 -9.38 -25.17 -12.21
C HIS A 42 -10.55 -24.20 -12.39
N CYS A 43 -10.36 -22.94 -12.03
CA CYS A 43 -11.39 -21.92 -12.14
C CYS A 43 -11.83 -21.67 -13.58
N TYR A 44 -10.90 -21.68 -14.54
CA TYR A 44 -11.27 -21.60 -15.95
C TYR A 44 -12.14 -22.79 -16.39
N ASN A 45 -11.70 -24.03 -16.12
CA ASN A 45 -12.41 -25.24 -16.56
C ASN A 45 -13.76 -25.44 -15.87
N THR A 46 -13.92 -24.95 -14.65
CA THR A 46 -15.14 -25.12 -13.86
C THR A 46 -16.14 -23.97 -14.04
N LEU A 47 -15.68 -22.74 -14.24
CA LEU A 47 -16.53 -21.55 -14.23
C LEU A 47 -16.67 -20.88 -15.59
N ILE A 48 -15.71 -21.05 -16.51
CA ILE A 48 -15.72 -20.40 -17.82
C ILE A 48 -15.98 -21.41 -18.94
N ALA A 49 -15.19 -22.49 -18.99
CA ALA A 49 -15.22 -23.47 -20.07
C ALA A 49 -16.60 -24.11 -20.35
N PRO A 50 -17.46 -24.37 -19.34
CA PRO A 50 -18.80 -24.94 -19.57
C PRO A 50 -19.73 -24.01 -20.36
N HIS A 51 -19.43 -22.72 -20.42
CA HIS A 51 -20.28 -21.72 -21.05
C HIS A 51 -19.68 -21.28 -22.40
N HIS A 52 -20.02 -21.99 -23.47
CA HIS A 52 -19.48 -21.74 -24.82
C HIS A 52 -19.59 -20.28 -25.31
N ARG A 53 -20.60 -19.52 -24.87
CA ARG A 53 -20.76 -18.09 -25.21
C ARG A 53 -19.84 -17.15 -24.43
N LEU A 54 -19.18 -17.63 -23.38
CA LEU A 54 -18.12 -16.90 -22.69
C LEU A 54 -16.79 -17.05 -23.43
N LEU A 55 -16.50 -18.24 -23.99
CA LEU A 55 -15.20 -18.60 -24.57
C LEU A 55 -14.65 -17.60 -25.60
N GLY A 56 -15.50 -17.00 -26.44
CA GLY A 56 -15.07 -16.01 -27.44
C GLY A 56 -14.40 -14.75 -26.86
N ASN A 57 -14.59 -14.45 -25.57
CA ASN A 57 -13.99 -13.30 -24.89
C ASN A 57 -12.77 -13.66 -24.01
N PHE A 58 -12.55 -14.94 -23.73
CA PHE A 58 -11.48 -15.45 -22.86
C PHE A 58 -10.44 -16.18 -23.70
N LEU A 59 -9.69 -15.43 -24.50
CA LEU A 59 -8.63 -16.02 -25.31
C LEU A 59 -7.34 -15.23 -25.14
N THR A 60 -6.61 -15.61 -24.09
CA THR A 60 -5.17 -15.88 -24.19
C THR A 60 -4.79 -16.79 -23.03
N VAL A 61 -4.24 -17.96 -23.36
CA VAL A 61 -3.41 -18.72 -22.44
C VAL A 61 -2.14 -17.87 -22.25
N ALA A 62 -1.93 -17.35 -21.04
CA ALA A 62 -0.66 -16.76 -20.68
C ALA A 62 0.32 -17.89 -20.36
N ASN A 63 0.79 -18.59 -21.38
CA ASN A 63 2.01 -19.40 -21.26
C ASN A 63 3.19 -18.41 -21.39
N GLN A 64 3.57 -17.75 -20.30
CA GLN A 64 4.79 -16.94 -20.27
C GLN A 64 5.83 -17.43 -19.28
N TYR A 65 5.65 -18.61 -18.71
CA TYR A 65 6.55 -19.10 -17.67
C TYR A 65 7.08 -20.51 -17.99
N GLU A 66 7.51 -20.76 -19.22
CA GLU A 66 8.41 -21.89 -19.47
C GLU A 66 9.81 -21.65 -18.86
N ASN A 67 10.20 -20.39 -18.58
CA ASN A 67 11.54 -20.06 -18.07
C ASN A 67 11.62 -18.96 -16.98
N GLU A 68 10.51 -18.36 -16.57
CA GLU A 68 10.50 -17.37 -15.49
C GLU A 68 9.62 -17.87 -14.34
N LYS A 69 10.09 -17.75 -13.10
CA LYS A 69 9.28 -18.08 -11.92
C LYS A 69 8.05 -17.16 -11.97
N PRO A 70 6.81 -17.65 -11.79
CA PRO A 70 5.63 -16.80 -11.62
C PRO A 70 5.97 -15.72 -10.59
N ALA A 71 5.64 -14.46 -10.88
CA ALA A 71 5.85 -13.38 -9.92
C ALA A 71 5.33 -13.87 -8.55
N GLU A 72 6.20 -13.86 -7.54
CA GLU A 72 5.86 -14.38 -6.21
C GLU A 72 4.55 -13.73 -5.74
N GLY A 73 3.53 -14.55 -5.46
CA GLY A 73 2.23 -14.06 -5.00
C GLY A 73 1.13 -13.86 -6.06
N LEU A 74 1.25 -14.42 -7.27
CA LEU A 74 0.12 -14.45 -8.20
C LEU A 74 -1.02 -15.36 -7.65
N ILE A 75 -2.14 -14.76 -7.29
CA ILE A 75 -3.35 -15.44 -6.79
C ILE A 75 -4.45 -15.35 -7.84
N CYS A 76 -5.16 -16.46 -8.08
CA CYS A 76 -6.32 -16.51 -8.97
C CYS A 76 -7.40 -15.50 -8.55
N ASP A 77 -8.00 -14.78 -9.50
CA ASP A 77 -9.09 -13.83 -9.22
C ASP A 77 -10.39 -14.48 -8.73
N PHE A 78 -10.51 -15.80 -8.91
CA PHE A 78 -11.55 -16.64 -8.34
C PHE A 78 -11.12 -17.44 -7.10
N ASN A 79 -9.93 -17.15 -6.55
CA ASN A 79 -9.56 -17.58 -5.19
C ASN A 79 -10.37 -16.80 -4.16
N THR A 80 -10.85 -17.47 -3.11
CA THR A 80 -11.71 -16.88 -2.07
C THR A 80 -11.02 -15.80 -1.24
N GLN A 81 -9.68 -15.80 -1.20
CA GLN A 81 -8.86 -14.78 -0.55
C GLN A 81 -8.75 -13.49 -1.38
N ASN A 82 -9.05 -13.53 -2.69
CA ASN A 82 -9.08 -12.33 -3.50
C ASN A 82 -10.34 -11.51 -3.18
N HIS A 83 -10.18 -10.28 -2.69
CA HIS A 83 -11.29 -9.39 -2.32
C HIS A 83 -12.27 -9.08 -3.48
N LEU A 84 -11.83 -9.20 -4.74
CA LEU A 84 -12.67 -8.99 -5.92
C LEU A 84 -13.46 -10.24 -6.33
N ASN A 85 -13.16 -11.40 -5.76
CA ASN A 85 -13.77 -12.69 -6.09
C ASN A 85 -15.29 -12.61 -6.15
N LYS A 86 -15.91 -12.07 -5.10
CA LYS A 86 -17.37 -11.97 -4.98
C LYS A 86 -17.95 -11.13 -6.12
N VAL A 87 -17.31 -10.01 -6.42
CA VAL A 87 -17.75 -9.07 -7.46
C VAL A 87 -17.62 -9.70 -8.84
N TYR A 88 -16.49 -10.35 -9.13
CA TYR A 88 -16.32 -11.09 -10.37
C TYR A 88 -17.32 -12.24 -10.50
N ARG A 89 -17.57 -13.02 -9.44
CA ARG A 89 -18.54 -14.13 -9.47
C ARG A 89 -19.96 -13.64 -9.73
N GLN A 90 -20.37 -12.52 -9.13
CA GLN A 90 -21.69 -11.93 -9.39
C GLN A 90 -21.84 -11.48 -10.84
N LYS A 91 -20.81 -10.83 -11.41
CA LYS A 91 -20.82 -10.40 -12.81
C LYS A 91 -20.72 -11.57 -13.79
N LEU A 92 -20.02 -12.63 -13.42
CA LEU A 92 -19.98 -13.87 -14.19
C LEU A 92 -21.37 -14.52 -14.21
N ALA A 93 -22.04 -14.62 -13.05
CA ALA A 93 -23.39 -15.14 -12.96
C ALA A 93 -24.36 -14.34 -13.86
N GLU A 94 -24.30 -13.01 -13.82
CA GLU A 94 -25.09 -12.15 -14.72
C GLU A 94 -24.84 -12.45 -16.20
N ALA A 95 -23.57 -12.62 -16.59
CA ALA A 95 -23.19 -12.94 -17.97
C ALA A 95 -23.67 -14.33 -18.41
N VAL A 96 -23.65 -15.30 -17.50
CA VAL A 96 -24.17 -16.66 -17.71
C VAL A 96 -25.70 -16.63 -17.86
N ASP A 97 -26.41 -15.98 -16.95
CA ASP A 97 -27.88 -15.86 -16.95
C ASP A 97 -28.38 -15.20 -18.24
N LYS A 98 -27.72 -14.11 -18.66
CA LYS A 98 -28.04 -13.39 -19.90
C LYS A 98 -27.45 -14.05 -21.15
N GLN A 99 -26.66 -15.12 -20.99
CA GLN A 99 -25.93 -15.81 -22.06
C GLN A 99 -25.11 -14.87 -22.96
N LYS A 100 -24.45 -13.87 -22.36
CA LYS A 100 -23.71 -12.80 -23.04
C LYS A 100 -22.35 -12.59 -22.37
N GLY A 101 -21.31 -13.20 -22.93
CA GLY A 101 -19.98 -13.17 -22.31
C GLY A 101 -19.26 -11.83 -22.27
N TRP A 102 -19.64 -10.90 -23.15
CA TRP A 102 -19.10 -9.54 -23.14
C TRP A 102 -19.47 -8.78 -21.86
N ILE A 103 -20.59 -9.12 -21.18
CA ILE A 103 -20.98 -8.48 -19.91
C ILE A 103 -19.89 -8.63 -18.86
N PHE A 104 -19.36 -9.85 -18.72
CA PHE A 104 -18.26 -10.11 -17.80
C PHE A 104 -16.93 -9.57 -18.33
N ALA A 105 -16.65 -9.77 -19.62
CA ALA A 105 -15.37 -9.35 -20.20
C ALA A 105 -15.17 -7.84 -20.16
N ASP A 106 -16.20 -7.04 -20.50
CA ASP A 106 -16.16 -5.59 -20.43
C ASP A 106 -16.10 -5.10 -19.00
N TYR A 107 -16.77 -5.78 -18.07
CA TYR A 107 -16.68 -5.47 -16.65
C TYR A 107 -15.25 -5.66 -16.11
N VAL A 108 -14.61 -6.79 -16.41
CA VAL A 108 -13.23 -7.05 -15.99
C VAL A 108 -12.27 -6.06 -16.65
N ARG A 109 -12.45 -5.75 -17.95
CA ARG A 109 -11.65 -4.72 -18.65
C ARG A 109 -11.76 -3.37 -17.96
N TRP A 110 -12.97 -2.95 -17.64
CA TRP A 110 -13.21 -1.72 -16.93
C TRP A 110 -12.56 -1.75 -15.53
N LEU A 111 -12.81 -2.78 -14.73
CA LEU A 111 -12.28 -2.86 -13.36
C LEU A 111 -10.74 -2.89 -13.33
N THR A 112 -10.13 -3.63 -14.25
CA THR A 112 -8.67 -3.67 -14.40
C THR A 112 -8.10 -2.36 -14.96
N SER A 113 -8.85 -1.59 -15.74
CA SER A 113 -8.39 -0.26 -16.17
C SER A 113 -8.37 0.77 -15.03
N ILE A 114 -9.14 0.54 -13.96
CA ILE A 114 -9.20 1.46 -12.82
C ILE A 114 -7.90 1.35 -11.99
N PRO A 115 -7.20 2.47 -11.72
CA PRO A 115 -6.10 2.47 -10.76
C PRO A 115 -6.60 2.04 -9.39
N SER A 116 -5.79 1.30 -8.63
CA SER A 116 -6.15 0.96 -7.25
C SER A 116 -6.45 2.23 -6.45
N CYS A 117 -7.27 2.07 -5.41
CA CYS A 117 -7.53 3.17 -4.50
C CYS A 117 -6.20 3.70 -3.95
N ARG A 118 -5.87 4.97 -4.24
CA ARG A 118 -4.58 5.56 -3.82
C ARG A 118 -4.42 5.60 -2.28
N ASN A 119 -5.52 5.39 -1.54
CA ASN A 119 -5.52 5.27 -0.08
C ASN A 119 -5.26 3.84 0.44
N LYS A 120 -5.04 2.86 -0.45
CA LYS A 120 -4.75 1.46 -0.09
C LYS A 120 -3.29 1.07 -0.30
N THR A 121 -2.55 1.77 -1.17
CA THR A 121 -1.34 1.20 -1.78
C THR A 121 -0.17 0.96 -0.81
N ASP A 122 -0.13 1.68 0.33
CA ASP A 122 0.99 1.59 1.29
C ASP A 122 0.55 1.26 2.73
N GLY A 123 -0.70 0.79 2.94
CA GLY A 123 -1.28 0.67 4.29
C GLY A 123 -1.43 2.02 5.01
N GLN A 124 -1.36 3.11 4.24
CA GLN A 124 -1.54 4.47 4.71
C GLN A 124 -2.71 5.06 3.94
N THR A 125 -3.81 5.34 4.63
CA THR A 125 -4.69 6.40 4.18
C THR A 125 -3.83 7.65 4.01
N ARG A 126 -3.87 8.29 2.83
CA ARG A 126 -3.19 9.55 2.56
C ARG A 126 -4.23 10.57 2.10
N GLN A 127 -3.93 11.82 2.39
CA GLN A 127 -4.63 12.95 1.82
C GLN A 127 -4.36 12.99 0.31
N LEU A 128 -5.40 12.84 -0.51
CA LEU A 128 -5.25 12.93 -1.96
C LEU A 128 -5.62 14.33 -2.42
N LYS A 129 -4.77 14.91 -3.26
CA LYS A 129 -5.18 15.98 -4.17
C LYS A 129 -6.27 15.41 -5.09
N GLY A 130 -7.42 16.07 -5.19
CA GLY A 130 -8.66 15.57 -5.79
C GLY A 130 -8.63 15.11 -7.25
N GLY A 131 -7.45 15.03 -7.90
CA GLY A 131 -7.31 14.46 -9.23
C GLY A 131 -7.88 13.03 -9.32
N GLY A 132 -8.66 12.78 -10.37
CA GLY A 132 -9.30 11.49 -10.65
C GLY A 132 -10.83 11.53 -10.67
N THR A 133 -11.44 10.38 -10.92
CA THR A 133 -12.90 10.23 -10.89
C THR A 133 -13.36 9.88 -9.49
N TRP A 134 -14.32 10.65 -8.99
CA TRP A 134 -14.90 10.49 -7.66
C TRP A 134 -16.41 10.29 -7.76
N TRP A 135 -16.99 9.75 -6.71
CA TRP A 135 -18.41 9.50 -6.56
C TRP A 135 -18.89 10.11 -5.25
N THR A 136 -19.99 10.85 -5.32
CA THR A 136 -20.54 11.63 -4.21
C THR A 136 -22.04 11.44 -4.10
N ASN A 137 -22.58 11.74 -2.93
CA ASN A 137 -24.02 11.79 -2.69
C ASN A 137 -24.41 13.25 -2.44
N ASP A 138 -25.43 13.78 -3.12
CA ASP A 138 -25.84 15.19 -2.98
C ASP A 138 -26.29 15.57 -1.56
N LYS A 139 -26.62 14.57 -0.74
CA LYS A 139 -27.16 14.72 0.61
C LYS A 139 -26.16 14.34 1.69
N ALA A 140 -24.91 14.01 1.34
CA ALA A 140 -23.93 13.57 2.31
C ALA A 140 -22.49 13.95 1.91
N ASP A 141 -21.75 14.45 2.90
CA ASP A 141 -20.39 14.95 2.73
C ASP A 141 -19.35 13.82 2.82
N PHE A 142 -19.39 12.91 1.85
CA PHE A 142 -18.32 11.91 1.67
C PHE A 142 -18.04 11.67 0.18
N THR A 143 -16.83 11.21 -0.12
CA THR A 143 -16.41 10.91 -1.48
C THR A 143 -15.88 9.49 -1.59
N VAL A 144 -16.14 8.82 -2.71
CA VAL A 144 -15.66 7.46 -2.99
C VAL A 144 -14.85 7.52 -4.29
N CYS A 145 -13.62 7.01 -4.29
CA CYS A 145 -12.84 6.95 -5.52
C CYS A 145 -13.41 5.90 -6.49
N GLU A 146 -13.13 6.04 -7.79
CA GLU A 146 -13.58 5.08 -8.83
C GLU A 146 -13.34 3.61 -8.46
N ALA A 147 -12.17 3.29 -7.89
CA ALA A 147 -11.83 1.93 -7.47
C ALA A 147 -12.78 1.40 -6.38
N CYS A 148 -12.99 2.17 -5.32
CA CYS A 148 -13.85 1.73 -4.22
C CYS A 148 -15.33 1.75 -4.62
N TYR A 149 -15.73 2.62 -5.54
CA TYR A 149 -17.07 2.56 -6.13
C TYR A 149 -17.26 1.23 -6.87
N ALA A 150 -16.33 0.90 -7.77
CA ALA A 150 -16.38 -0.32 -8.55
C ALA A 150 -16.36 -1.60 -7.70
N GLU A 151 -15.58 -1.61 -6.62
CA GLU A 151 -15.40 -2.76 -5.73
C GLU A 151 -16.52 -2.94 -4.70
N ALA A 152 -16.99 -1.85 -4.07
CA ALA A 152 -17.80 -1.92 -2.85
C ALA A 152 -19.21 -1.32 -3.01
N VAL A 153 -19.44 -0.49 -4.04
CA VAL A 153 -20.73 0.17 -4.25
C VAL A 153 -21.52 -0.50 -5.36
N VAL A 154 -20.87 -0.92 -6.45
CA VAL A 154 -21.56 -1.55 -7.57
C VAL A 154 -22.31 -2.81 -7.12
N GLY A 155 -23.58 -2.92 -7.52
CA GLY A 155 -24.47 -4.02 -7.14
C GLY A 155 -25.11 -3.89 -5.77
N THR A 156 -24.84 -2.82 -5.01
CA THR A 156 -25.51 -2.54 -3.74
C THR A 156 -26.80 -1.74 -3.93
N ARG A 157 -27.71 -1.82 -2.95
CA ARG A 157 -29.00 -1.08 -2.97
C ARG A 157 -28.82 0.45 -2.96
N LEU A 158 -27.64 0.95 -2.58
CA LEU A 158 -27.31 2.37 -2.53
C LEU A 158 -26.47 2.84 -3.72
N GLN A 159 -26.18 1.98 -4.70
CA GLN A 159 -25.36 2.33 -5.86
C GLN A 159 -25.83 3.61 -6.57
N ASP A 160 -27.14 3.69 -6.82
CA ASP A 160 -27.74 4.77 -7.61
C ASP A 160 -27.91 6.07 -6.80
N THR A 161 -27.53 6.05 -5.51
CA THR A 161 -27.48 7.26 -4.68
C THR A 161 -26.17 8.03 -4.86
N LEU A 162 -25.16 7.41 -5.46
CA LEU A 162 -23.90 8.07 -5.78
C LEU A 162 -23.87 8.49 -7.24
N HIS A 163 -23.50 9.74 -7.50
CA HIS A 163 -23.27 10.25 -8.84
C HIS A 163 -21.78 10.54 -9.04
N ARG A 164 -21.34 10.44 -10.29
CA ARG A 164 -19.96 10.70 -10.66
C ARG A 164 -19.67 12.20 -10.61
N THR A 165 -18.58 12.58 -9.96
CA THR A 165 -18.08 13.95 -9.90
C THR A 165 -16.58 14.02 -10.20
N LYS A 166 -16.12 15.19 -10.63
CA LYS A 166 -14.70 15.51 -10.73
C LYS A 166 -14.37 16.49 -9.62
N LEU A 167 -13.50 16.09 -8.70
CA LEU A 167 -12.98 17.00 -7.69
C LEU A 167 -11.83 17.80 -8.30
N LEU A 168 -11.71 19.05 -7.88
CA LEU A 168 -10.54 19.87 -8.22
C LEU A 168 -9.30 19.29 -7.54
N GLU A 169 -8.15 19.37 -8.18
CA GLU A 169 -6.89 18.87 -7.62
C GLU A 169 -6.52 19.54 -6.29
N SER A 170 -7.02 20.75 -6.04
CA SER A 170 -6.80 21.49 -4.79
C SER A 170 -7.65 21.00 -3.62
N VAL A 171 -8.65 20.14 -3.85
CA VAL A 171 -9.49 19.59 -2.78
C VAL A 171 -8.78 18.40 -2.17
N GLU A 172 -8.44 18.54 -0.90
CA GLU A 172 -7.93 17.46 -0.08
C GLU A 172 -9.07 16.52 0.32
N THR A 173 -8.95 15.24 0.00
CA THR A 173 -10.01 14.27 0.29
C THR A 173 -9.47 12.89 0.65
N ILE A 174 -10.32 12.09 1.29
CA ILE A 174 -10.12 10.70 1.67
C ILE A 174 -11.30 9.91 1.12
N CYS A 175 -11.00 8.80 0.46
CA CYS A 175 -12.02 7.86 0.04
C CYS A 175 -12.75 7.27 1.26
N ALA A 176 -14.06 7.39 1.30
CA ALA A 176 -14.91 6.89 2.37
C ALA A 176 -14.94 5.35 2.48
N LEU A 177 -14.48 4.63 1.46
CA LEU A 177 -14.55 3.15 1.38
C LEU A 177 -13.18 2.49 1.17
N ASN A 178 -12.10 3.17 1.54
CA ASN A 178 -10.74 2.60 1.44
C ASN A 178 -10.43 1.55 2.52
N GLY A 179 -11.14 1.56 3.65
CA GLY A 179 -10.96 0.62 4.77
C GLY A 179 -12.05 -0.45 4.86
N GLU A 180 -11.74 -1.58 5.50
CA GLU A 180 -12.66 -2.70 5.70
C GLU A 180 -13.82 -2.33 6.63
N ARG A 181 -13.55 -1.61 7.72
CA ARG A 181 -14.59 -1.17 8.65
C ARG A 181 -15.58 -0.23 7.98
N SER A 182 -15.07 0.69 7.16
CA SER A 182 -15.90 1.59 6.36
C SER A 182 -16.80 0.81 5.38
N ARG A 183 -16.27 -0.22 4.73
CA ARG A 183 -17.04 -1.09 3.83
C ARG A 183 -18.10 -1.89 4.58
N ALA A 184 -17.81 -2.36 5.79
CA ALA A 184 -18.79 -3.03 6.63
C ALA A 184 -19.96 -2.09 6.97
N ARG A 185 -19.69 -0.84 7.37
CA ARG A 185 -20.72 0.18 7.63
C ARG A 185 -21.55 0.50 6.39
N TRP A 186 -20.93 0.55 5.21
CA TRP A 186 -21.65 0.72 3.95
C TRP A 186 -22.62 -0.44 3.68
N MET A 187 -22.17 -1.68 3.91
CA MET A 187 -23.02 -2.85 3.75
C MET A 187 -24.16 -2.90 4.76
N GLU A 188 -23.93 -2.49 6.02
CA GLU A 188 -24.98 -2.31 7.02
C GLU A 188 -26.04 -1.30 6.55
N ALA A 189 -25.61 -0.14 6.03
CA ALA A 189 -26.49 0.87 5.46
C ALA A 189 -27.32 0.34 4.28
N CYS A 190 -26.71 -0.46 3.40
CA CYS A 190 -27.40 -1.10 2.28
C CYS A 190 -28.44 -2.14 2.74
N ASN A 191 -28.12 -2.89 3.79
CA ASN A 191 -28.89 -4.03 4.27
C ASN A 191 -29.93 -3.68 5.35
N SER A 192 -30.12 -2.39 5.66
CA SER A 192 -31.15 -1.95 6.61
C SER A 192 -32.53 -2.55 6.27
N LEU A 193 -33.16 -3.11 7.31
CA LEU A 193 -34.35 -3.96 7.24
C LEU A 193 -35.58 -3.25 6.65
N GLN A 194 -35.67 -1.92 6.80
CA GLN A 194 -36.79 -1.13 6.31
C GLN A 194 -36.47 -0.55 4.92
N ARG A 195 -35.44 0.28 4.85
CA ARG A 195 -34.96 0.93 3.64
C ARG A 195 -33.47 1.23 3.80
N PRO A 196 -32.69 1.27 2.70
CA PRO A 196 -31.30 1.68 2.80
C PRO A 196 -31.19 3.05 3.46
N ASP A 197 -30.31 3.17 4.46
CA ASP A 197 -30.15 4.37 5.26
C ASP A 197 -28.67 4.71 5.42
N LEU A 198 -28.27 5.85 4.89
CA LEU A 198 -26.90 6.35 4.94
C LEU A 198 -26.56 7.06 6.25
N THR A 199 -27.54 7.34 7.12
CA THR A 199 -27.34 8.21 8.30
C THR A 199 -26.20 7.73 9.21
N SER A 200 -26.16 6.44 9.53
CA SER A 200 -25.10 5.84 10.37
C SER A 200 -23.75 5.79 9.66
N PHE A 201 -23.74 5.61 8.34
CA PHE A 201 -22.53 5.61 7.55
C PHE A 201 -21.92 7.02 7.48
N VAL A 202 -22.74 8.04 7.21
CA VAL A 202 -22.30 9.43 7.10
C VAL A 202 -21.75 9.94 8.44
N SER A 203 -22.44 9.65 9.56
CA SER A 203 -21.95 10.03 10.88
C SER A 203 -20.61 9.38 11.20
N PHE A 204 -20.42 8.11 10.82
CA PHE A 204 -19.12 7.43 10.93
C PHE A 204 -18.05 8.10 10.06
N GLN A 205 -18.36 8.48 8.82
CA GLN A 205 -17.39 9.17 7.95
C GLN A 205 -16.97 10.54 8.51
N HIS A 206 -17.89 11.28 9.13
CA HIS A 206 -17.56 12.56 9.78
C HIS A 206 -16.59 12.36 10.96
N GLN A 207 -16.85 11.36 11.81
CA GLN A 207 -15.96 11.04 12.92
C GLN A 207 -14.59 10.58 12.43
N ARG A 208 -14.58 9.75 11.38
CA ARG A 208 -13.36 9.29 10.72
C ARG A 208 -12.56 10.44 10.11
N TRP A 209 -13.22 11.41 9.49
CA TRP A 209 -12.57 12.61 8.98
C TRP A 209 -11.96 13.46 10.09
N ALA A 210 -12.67 13.63 11.21
CA ALA A 210 -12.14 14.32 12.38
C ALA A 210 -10.90 13.61 12.94
N ALA A 211 -10.97 12.29 13.11
CA ALA A 211 -9.84 11.47 13.57
C ALA A 211 -8.64 11.52 12.61
N TRP A 212 -8.88 11.60 11.30
CA TRP A 212 -7.81 11.80 10.32
C TRP A 212 -7.11 13.15 10.51
N ASN A 213 -7.89 14.22 10.67
CA ASN A 213 -7.33 15.57 10.84
C ASN A 213 -6.52 15.69 12.13
N GLU A 214 -6.92 14.98 13.18
CA GLU A 214 -6.21 14.98 14.46
C GLU A 214 -4.98 14.05 14.45
N HIS A 215 -5.18 12.78 14.12
CA HIS A 215 -4.15 11.74 14.29
C HIS A 215 -3.42 11.39 12.99
N GLY A 216 -4.14 11.32 11.86
CA GLY A 216 -3.56 10.98 10.55
C GLY A 216 -2.55 12.03 10.08
N LEU A 217 -2.91 13.31 10.15
CA LEU A 217 -2.01 14.42 9.82
C LEU A 217 -0.84 14.54 10.79
N ALA A 218 -1.06 14.32 12.09
CA ALA A 218 0.01 14.32 13.09
C ALA A 218 1.02 13.19 12.83
N ARG A 219 0.53 11.98 12.54
CA ARG A 219 1.37 10.84 12.14
C ARG A 219 2.24 11.17 10.93
N ASP A 220 1.65 11.76 9.88
CA ASP A 220 2.38 12.05 8.64
C ASP A 220 3.48 13.09 8.89
N ARG A 221 3.18 14.15 9.65
CA ARG A 221 4.18 15.14 10.09
C ARG A 221 5.32 14.49 10.89
N LEU A 222 4.99 13.66 11.88
CA LEU A 222 5.98 12.99 12.72
C LEU A 222 6.88 12.04 11.90
N ARG A 223 6.32 11.36 10.89
CA ARG A 223 7.11 10.52 9.98
C ARG A 223 8.11 11.33 9.15
N GLU A 224 7.70 12.49 8.65
CA GLU A 224 8.60 13.40 7.94
C GLU A 224 9.71 13.91 8.86
N GLU A 225 9.37 14.31 10.09
CA GLU A 225 10.36 14.71 11.11
C GLU A 225 11.35 13.60 11.42
N VAL A 226 10.89 12.36 11.61
CA VAL A 226 11.75 11.19 11.82
C VAL A 226 12.72 10.98 10.67
N GLN A 227 12.26 11.13 9.41
CA GLN A 227 13.14 11.01 8.24
C GLN A 227 14.24 12.07 8.23
N VAL A 228 13.89 13.33 8.53
CA VAL A 228 14.86 14.43 8.59
C VAL A 228 15.87 14.22 9.73
N LEU A 229 15.40 13.79 10.91
CA LEU A 229 16.27 13.51 12.05
C LEU A 229 17.20 12.32 11.78
N ALA A 230 16.70 11.26 11.14
CA ALA A 230 17.51 10.10 10.75
C ALA A 230 18.60 10.48 9.74
N LEU A 231 18.31 11.37 8.79
CA LEU A 231 19.31 11.91 7.86
C LEU A 231 20.39 12.70 8.60
N ARG A 232 20.01 13.55 9.57
CA ARG A 232 20.97 14.28 10.41
C ARG A 232 21.81 13.33 11.27
N GLN A 233 21.20 12.30 11.83
CA GLN A 233 21.90 11.29 12.63
C GLN A 233 22.96 10.58 11.79
N LYS A 234 22.60 10.18 10.55
CA LYS A 234 23.54 9.55 9.61
C LYS A 234 24.70 10.50 9.27
N TYR A 235 24.42 11.77 9.01
CA TYR A 235 25.46 12.76 8.77
C TYR A 235 26.43 12.88 9.96
N ALA A 236 25.91 12.97 11.19
CA ALA A 236 26.73 13.01 12.40
C ALA A 236 27.57 11.73 12.56
N GLN A 237 27.02 10.56 12.22
CA GLN A 237 27.75 9.29 12.24
C GLN A 237 28.91 9.25 11.22
N ASP A 238 28.69 9.74 10.01
CA ASP A 238 29.71 9.81 8.96
C ASP A 238 30.85 10.76 9.38
N MET A 239 30.50 11.92 9.95
CA MET A 239 31.47 12.87 10.49
C MET A 239 32.26 12.30 11.68
N TYR A 240 31.58 11.59 12.59
CA TYR A 240 32.25 10.89 13.68
C TYR A 240 33.29 9.90 13.17
N THR A 241 32.95 9.07 12.20
CA THR A 241 33.84 8.03 11.66
C THR A 241 35.05 8.65 10.94
N MET A 242 34.84 9.76 10.22
CA MET A 242 35.91 10.53 9.59
C MET A 242 36.86 11.15 10.63
N CYS A 243 36.34 11.82 11.65
CA CYS A 243 37.16 12.44 12.70
C CYS A 243 37.90 11.38 13.53
N ALA A 244 37.23 10.29 13.92
CA ALA A 244 37.83 9.23 14.72
C ALA A 244 38.95 8.48 13.97
N SER A 245 38.76 8.19 12.68
CA SER A 245 39.80 7.56 11.87
C SER A 245 41.02 8.46 11.67
N THR A 246 40.82 9.77 11.51
CA THR A 246 41.91 10.74 11.40
C THR A 246 42.66 10.88 12.73
N ASP A 247 41.94 10.93 13.87
CA ASP A 247 42.54 10.97 15.20
C ASP A 247 43.41 9.74 15.48
N ALA A 248 42.95 8.54 15.10
CA ALA A 248 43.73 7.32 15.23
C ALA A 248 45.05 7.36 14.44
N GLN A 249 45.02 7.90 13.21
CA GLN A 249 46.22 8.06 12.39
C GLN A 249 47.21 9.08 13.01
N LEU A 250 46.71 10.23 13.46
CA LEU A 250 47.53 11.27 14.09
C LEU A 250 48.14 10.80 15.41
N THR A 251 47.41 10.02 16.19
CA THR A 251 47.90 9.41 17.43
C THR A 251 49.03 8.41 17.11
N ALA A 252 48.87 7.57 16.07
CA ALA A 252 49.92 6.64 15.64
C ALA A 252 51.20 7.34 15.16
N ILE A 253 51.08 8.45 14.43
CA ILE A 253 52.23 9.26 14.00
C ILE A 253 52.93 9.91 15.20
N SER A 254 52.16 10.37 16.20
CA SER A 254 52.73 10.99 17.40
C SER A 254 53.49 9.97 18.26
N MET A 255 53.01 8.72 18.37
CA MET A 255 53.65 7.66 19.15
C MET A 255 54.92 7.08 18.51
N THR A 256 55.07 7.17 17.19
CA THR A 256 56.28 6.69 16.48
C THR A 256 57.47 7.64 16.60
N ASN A 257 57.24 8.88 17.05
CA ASN A 257 58.29 9.85 17.34
C ASN A 257 58.83 9.60 18.78
N LEU A 258 59.79 8.68 18.91
CA LEU A 258 60.38 8.18 20.18
C LEU A 258 61.01 9.25 21.12
N ASN A 259 61.03 10.53 20.73
CA ASN A 259 61.52 11.66 21.54
C ASN A 259 60.48 12.76 21.79
N ALA A 260 59.23 12.60 21.31
CA ALA A 260 58.19 13.60 21.49
C ALA A 260 57.40 13.28 22.76
N THR A 261 57.82 13.84 23.90
CA THR A 261 56.96 13.95 25.09
C THR A 261 55.87 14.99 24.78
N THR A 262 54.91 14.65 23.92
CA THR A 262 53.78 15.53 23.59
C THR A 262 52.88 15.65 24.81
N THR A 263 53.14 16.69 25.62
CA THR A 263 52.35 17.08 26.79
C THR A 263 51.13 17.94 26.42
N THR A 264 51.04 18.38 25.16
CA THR A 264 49.91 19.15 24.64
C THR A 264 48.74 18.23 24.35
N THR A 265 47.75 18.26 25.23
CA THR A 265 46.45 17.64 25.02
C THR A 265 45.43 18.69 24.59
N TRP A 266 44.45 18.26 23.81
CA TRP A 266 43.35 19.06 23.30
C TRP A 266 42.08 18.78 24.11
N GLY A 267 41.19 19.76 24.15
CA GLY A 267 39.90 19.61 24.82
C GLY A 267 39.29 20.94 25.26
N ASN A 268 38.09 20.84 25.81
CA ASN A 268 37.38 21.97 26.41
C ASN A 268 36.46 21.45 27.53
N SER A 269 35.84 22.38 28.27
CA SER A 269 34.90 22.06 29.35
C SER A 269 33.67 21.27 28.89
N THR A 270 33.32 21.32 27.60
CA THR A 270 32.17 20.62 27.04
C THR A 270 32.47 19.13 26.79
N PHE A 271 33.63 18.80 26.21
CA PHE A 271 33.95 17.43 25.74
C PHE A 271 35.07 16.74 26.54
N GLY A 272 35.59 17.40 27.57
CA GLY A 272 36.70 16.90 28.38
C GLY A 272 38.06 17.27 27.79
N TYR A 273 39.08 17.21 28.64
CA TYR A 273 40.49 17.43 28.28
C TYR A 273 41.20 16.08 28.17
N GLY A 274 42.34 16.05 27.46
CA GLY A 274 43.16 14.83 27.32
C GLY A 274 43.15 14.19 25.93
N HIS A 275 42.58 14.85 24.92
CA HIS A 275 42.57 14.33 23.55
C HIS A 275 43.92 14.54 22.87
N HIS A 276 44.39 13.58 22.08
CA HIS A 276 45.69 13.68 21.41
C HIS A 276 45.69 14.60 20.18
N SER A 277 44.50 14.85 19.60
CA SER A 277 44.34 15.76 18.48
C SER A 277 43.03 16.57 18.57
N VAL A 278 42.91 17.60 17.74
CA VAL A 278 41.65 18.36 17.56
C VAL A 278 40.56 17.46 16.97
N GLN A 279 40.94 16.50 16.13
CA GLN A 279 40.03 15.54 15.51
C GLN A 279 39.40 14.61 16.56
N GLY A 280 40.11 14.26 17.63
CA GLY A 280 39.55 13.53 18.76
C GLY A 280 38.45 14.32 19.49
N VAL A 281 38.65 15.62 19.69
CA VAL A 281 37.64 16.51 20.28
C VAL A 281 36.40 16.62 19.36
N GLN A 282 36.61 16.74 18.05
CA GLN A 282 35.52 16.81 17.06
C GLN A 282 34.76 15.48 16.95
N ALA A 283 35.46 14.34 17.00
CA ALA A 283 34.83 13.03 17.03
C ALA A 283 33.91 12.92 18.25
N GLN A 284 34.37 13.34 19.43
CA GLN A 284 33.55 13.33 20.65
C GLN A 284 32.30 14.23 20.53
N ALA A 285 32.40 15.36 19.84
CA ALA A 285 31.26 16.23 19.58
C ALA A 285 30.21 15.57 18.69
N HIS A 286 30.63 15.00 17.55
CA HIS A 286 29.72 14.30 16.64
C HIS A 286 29.16 13.00 17.23
N LEU A 287 29.90 12.32 18.11
CA LEU A 287 29.39 11.16 18.84
C LEU A 287 28.22 11.54 19.77
N ARG A 288 28.33 12.67 20.47
CA ARG A 288 27.22 13.17 21.30
C ARG A 288 26.02 13.58 20.46
N GLU A 289 26.26 14.35 19.39
CA GLU A 289 25.23 14.75 18.45
C GLU A 289 24.50 13.52 17.85
N MET A 290 25.23 12.49 17.43
CA MET A 290 24.67 11.23 16.93
C MET A 290 23.79 10.55 17.98
N ASN A 291 24.22 10.49 19.24
CA ASN A 291 23.45 9.88 20.32
C ASN A 291 22.18 10.68 20.66
N GLU A 292 22.28 12.01 20.72
CA GLU A 292 21.15 12.91 20.97
C GLU A 292 20.10 12.82 19.85
N LEU A 293 20.55 12.85 18.58
CA LEU A 293 19.67 12.67 17.44
C LEU A 293 19.05 11.27 17.41
N GLY A 294 19.80 10.23 17.78
CA GLY A 294 19.28 8.87 17.89
C GLY A 294 18.15 8.73 18.91
N GLN A 295 18.27 9.39 20.06
CA GLN A 295 17.17 9.45 21.05
C GLN A 295 15.95 10.19 20.50
N GLN A 296 16.14 11.31 19.81
CA GLN A 296 15.04 12.06 19.20
C GLN A 296 14.32 11.27 18.11
N VAL A 297 15.07 10.56 17.25
CA VAL A 297 14.51 9.66 16.23
C VAL A 297 13.62 8.60 16.89
N ALA A 298 14.11 7.96 17.96
CA ALA A 298 13.37 6.91 18.65
C ALA A 298 12.06 7.44 19.26
N LEU A 299 12.13 8.57 19.98
CA LEU A 299 10.95 9.20 20.61
C LEU A 299 9.91 9.61 19.57
N LYS A 300 10.34 10.28 18.49
CA LYS A 300 9.43 10.73 17.43
C LYS A 300 8.84 9.56 16.65
N ALA A 301 9.60 8.48 16.46
CA ALA A 301 9.09 7.27 15.84
C ALA A 301 8.02 6.60 16.72
N GLU A 302 8.21 6.58 18.04
CA GLU A 302 7.22 6.04 18.98
C GLU A 302 5.93 6.89 19.00
N GLU A 303 6.06 8.23 19.02
CA GLU A 303 4.92 9.16 18.88
C GLU A 303 4.16 8.91 17.57
N ALA A 304 4.87 8.78 16.44
CA ALA A 304 4.25 8.50 15.14
C ALA A 304 3.51 7.17 15.14
N GLN A 305 4.05 6.14 15.81
CA GLN A 305 3.39 4.84 15.95
C GLN A 305 2.16 4.91 16.87
N ALA A 306 2.18 5.74 17.90
CA ALA A 306 1.02 5.95 18.77
C ALA A 306 -0.14 6.60 17.99
N GLU A 307 0.14 7.63 17.21
CA GLU A 307 -0.87 8.26 16.35
C GLU A 307 -1.37 7.31 15.26
N GLU A 308 -0.49 6.48 14.68
CA GLU A 308 -0.90 5.42 13.75
C GLU A 308 -1.87 4.42 14.39
N ARG A 309 -1.63 4.01 15.65
CA ARG A 309 -2.55 3.10 16.35
C ARG A 309 -3.94 3.73 16.55
N ARG A 310 -4.00 5.00 16.92
CA ARG A 310 -5.26 5.75 17.06
C ARG A 310 -6.00 5.87 15.72
N TRP A 311 -5.28 6.13 14.64
CA TRP A 311 -5.86 6.18 13.30
C TRP A 311 -6.39 4.82 12.83
N LYS A 312 -5.64 3.74 13.07
CA LYS A 312 -6.01 2.38 12.64
C LYS A 312 -7.33 1.88 13.23
N GLU A 313 -7.79 2.44 14.36
CA GLU A 313 -9.12 2.15 14.87
C GLU A 313 -10.23 2.53 13.86
N TRP A 314 -9.97 3.46 12.94
CA TRP A 314 -10.93 3.99 11.98
C TRP A 314 -10.82 3.42 10.55
N GLU A 315 -9.89 2.49 10.30
CA GLU A 315 -9.76 1.77 9.01
C GLU A 315 -10.62 0.49 8.96
#